data_AF-A0A7V9TUT4-F1
#
_entry.id   AF-A0A7V9TUT4-F1
#
_cell.length_a   1.000
_cell.length_b   1.000
_cell.length_c   1.000
_cell.angle_alpha   90.00
_cell.angle_beta   90.00
_cell.angle_gamma   90.00
#
_symmetry.space_group_name_H-M   'P 1'
#
loop_
_entity.id
_entity.type
_entity.pdbx_description
1 polymer ?
#
loop_
_entity_poly.entity_id
_entity_poly.type
_entity_poly.pdbx_seq_one_letter_code
_entity_poly.pdbx_strand_id
1 'polypeptide(L)'
;MAKKTQAELADYYNETQDLSRFGEENAVPVTVKRSVTLSVRFSDEEIAELRARSEEAGVKVTSFIRAAALEATSPVDRVALGELARDLEQRAHLVTEFVTRGA
;
A
#
# COMPACT_ATOMS: atom_id res chain seq x y z
N MET A 1 34.95 -39.47 10.35
CA MET A 1 34.69 -38.20 11.05
C MET A 1 33.68 -38.50 12.15
N ALA A 2 34.07 -38.43 13.42
CA ALA A 2 33.16 -38.72 14.53
C ALA A 2 32.09 -37.61 14.61
N LYS A 3 30.81 -38.00 14.65
CA LYS A 3 29.68 -37.07 14.77
C LYS A 3 29.59 -36.63 16.23
N LYS A 4 29.85 -35.35 16.51
CA LYS A 4 29.69 -34.78 17.85
C LYS A 4 28.27 -35.04 18.35
N THR A 5 28.16 -35.43 19.61
CA THR A 5 26.88 -35.54 20.30
C THR A 5 26.24 -34.16 20.46
N GLN A 6 24.93 -34.11 20.70
CA GLN A 6 24.20 -32.85 20.83
C GLN A 6 24.71 -32.01 22.03
N ALA A 7 25.17 -32.67 23.09
CA ALA A 7 25.79 -32.02 24.25
C ALA A 7 27.12 -31.36 23.87
N GLU A 8 28.02 -32.12 23.22
CA GLU A 8 29.31 -31.59 22.76
C GLU A 8 29.17 -30.47 21.69
N LEU A 9 28.06 -30.48 20.95
CA LEU A 9 27.73 -29.41 20.01
C LEU A 9 27.29 -28.14 20.76
N ALA A 10 26.46 -28.27 21.79
CA ALA A 10 25.99 -27.15 22.60
C ALA A 10 27.16 -26.48 23.34
N ASP A 11 28.07 -27.28 23.92
CA ASP A 11 29.25 -26.76 24.60
C ASP A 11 30.17 -25.99 23.63
N TYR A 12 30.41 -26.54 22.44
CA TYR A 12 31.19 -25.87 21.40
C TYR A 12 30.55 -24.53 20.96
N TYR A 13 29.21 -24.48 20.84
CA TYR A 13 28.53 -23.22 20.52
C TYR A 13 28.69 -22.19 21.63
N ASN A 14 28.56 -22.58 22.89
CA ASN A 14 28.73 -21.67 24.03
C ASN A 14 30.16 -21.13 24.13
N GLU A 15 31.17 -21.96 23.85
CA GLU A 15 32.59 -21.55 23.91
C GLU A 15 32.99 -20.61 22.75
N THR A 16 32.35 -20.75 21.59
CA THR A 16 32.71 -20.00 20.36
C THR A 16 31.76 -18.85 20.06
N GLN A 17 30.74 -18.63 20.89
CA GLN A 17 29.79 -17.56 20.66
C GLN A 17 30.41 -16.20 20.99
N ASP A 18 30.64 -15.41 19.95
CA ASP A 18 31.01 -14.01 20.08
C ASP A 18 29.78 -13.16 20.47
N LEU A 19 29.72 -12.80 21.75
CA LEU A 19 28.67 -11.95 22.32
C LEU A 19 29.04 -10.46 22.33
N SER A 20 30.20 -10.07 21.78
CA SER A 20 30.69 -8.69 21.84
C SER A 20 29.75 -7.66 21.21
N ARG A 21 28.96 -8.06 20.19
CA ARG A 21 27.93 -7.22 19.54
C ARG A 21 26.60 -7.10 20.30
N PHE A 22 26.36 -7.94 21.30
CA PHE A 22 25.11 -7.89 22.09
C PHE A 22 25.20 -6.96 23.31
N GLY A 23 26.41 -6.48 23.65
CA GLY A 23 26.66 -5.53 24.74
C GLY A 23 26.60 -4.06 24.36
N GLU A 24 26.14 -3.71 23.16
CA GLU A 24 26.01 -2.32 22.74
C GLU A 24 24.91 -1.63 23.58
N GLU A 25 25.30 -0.70 24.46
CA GLU A 25 24.42 0.07 25.37
C GLU A 25 23.35 0.92 24.64
N ASN A 26 23.42 1.01 23.31
CA ASN A 26 22.55 1.82 22.47
C ASN A 26 21.93 0.97 21.36
N ALA A 27 21.01 0.08 21.71
CA ALA A 27 20.20 -0.63 20.72
C ALA A 27 19.42 0.40 19.88
N VAL A 28 19.70 0.48 18.58
CA VAL A 28 18.97 1.35 17.66
C VAL A 28 17.54 0.81 17.52
N PRO A 29 16.49 1.59 17.82
CA PRO A 29 15.12 1.12 17.69
C PRO A 29 14.80 0.82 16.22
N VAL A 30 14.49 -0.44 15.93
CA VAL A 30 14.06 -0.86 14.60
C VAL A 30 12.56 -0.58 14.47
N THR A 31 12.20 0.37 13.62
CA THR A 31 10.79 0.61 13.27
C THR A 31 10.27 -0.58 12.47
N VAL A 32 9.55 -1.48 13.14
CA VAL A 32 8.85 -2.58 12.48
C VAL A 32 7.55 -2.06 11.86
N LYS A 33 7.43 -2.16 10.53
CA LYS A 33 6.14 -1.96 9.87
C LYS A 33 5.22 -3.12 10.26
N ARG A 34 4.09 -2.83 10.91
CA ARG A 34 3.06 -3.84 11.20
C ARG A 34 2.44 -4.31 9.89
N SER A 35 2.93 -5.41 9.35
CA SER A 35 2.34 -6.06 8.18
C SER A 35 1.11 -6.86 8.61
N VAL A 36 -0.02 -6.61 7.96
CA VAL A 36 -1.24 -7.40 8.12
C VAL A 36 -1.45 -8.23 6.86
N THR A 37 -1.71 -9.53 7.03
CA THR A 37 -2.07 -10.43 5.94
C THR A 37 -3.59 -10.56 5.89
N LEU A 38 -4.17 -10.26 4.73
CA LEU A 38 -5.60 -10.41 4.46
C LEU A 38 -5.78 -11.46 3.36
N SER A 39 -6.65 -12.44 3.60
CA SER A 39 -7.01 -13.43 2.59
C SER A 39 -8.35 -13.04 1.97
N VAL A 40 -8.33 -12.74 0.68
CA VAL A 40 -9.51 -12.37 -0.11
C VAL A 40 -9.71 -13.41 -1.20
N ARG A 41 -10.94 -13.85 -1.41
CA ARG A 41 -11.32 -14.77 -2.49
C ARG A 41 -12.01 -13.97 -3.57
N PHE A 42 -11.64 -14.24 -4.82
CA PHE A 42 -12.26 -13.70 -6.01
C PHE A 42 -12.81 -14.87 -6.83
N SER A 43 -13.89 -14.62 -7.56
CA SER A 43 -14.28 -15.48 -8.67
C SER A 43 -13.25 -15.39 -9.81
N ASP A 44 -13.32 -16.32 -10.75
CA ASP A 44 -12.43 -16.32 -11.92
C ASP A 44 -12.64 -15.08 -12.81
N GLU A 45 -13.89 -14.59 -12.89
CA GLU A 45 -14.24 -13.39 -13.65
C GLU A 45 -13.68 -12.13 -12.98
N GLU A 46 -13.85 -12.00 -11.66
CA GLU A 46 -13.36 -10.84 -10.90
C GLU A 46 -11.84 -10.70 -10.96
N ILE A 47 -11.10 -11.81 -10.81
CA ILE A 47 -9.63 -11.75 -10.88
C ILE A 47 -9.12 -11.47 -12.29
N ALA A 48 -9.85 -11.90 -13.34
CA ALA A 48 -9.51 -11.59 -14.71
C ALA A 48 -9.66 -10.08 -14.99
N GLU A 49 -10.76 -9.47 -14.55
CA GLU A 49 -10.98 -8.03 -14.68
C GLU A 49 -9.89 -7.24 -13.92
N LEU A 50 -9.61 -7.62 -12.67
CA LEU A 50 -8.60 -6.95 -11.85
C LEU A 50 -7.20 -7.04 -12.48
N ARG A 51 -6.85 -8.17 -13.10
CA ARG A 51 -5.58 -8.33 -13.81
C ARG A 51 -5.50 -7.39 -15.01
N ALA A 52 -6.52 -7.38 -15.86
CA ALA A 52 -6.56 -6.53 -17.04
C ALA A 52 -6.41 -5.04 -16.68
N ARG A 53 -7.16 -4.58 -15.67
CA ARG A 53 -7.09 -3.19 -15.19
C ARG A 53 -5.74 -2.85 -14.56
N SER A 54 -5.15 -3.79 -13.82
CA SER A 54 -3.82 -3.58 -13.23
C SER A 54 -2.72 -3.53 -14.29
N GLU A 55 -2.86 -4.31 -15.36
CA GLU A 55 -1.94 -4.33 -16.50
C GLU A 55 -2.03 -3.02 -17.31
N GLU A 56 -3.23 -2.54 -17.59
CA GLU A 56 -3.46 -1.23 -18.22
C GLU A 56 -2.82 -0.09 -17.41
N ALA A 57 -2.94 -0.15 -16.07
CA ALA A 57 -2.33 0.81 -15.16
C ALA A 57 -0.81 0.59 -14.95
N GLY A 58 -0.21 -0.46 -15.52
CA GLY A 58 1.22 -0.77 -15.41
C GLY A 58 1.67 -1.16 -13.99
N VAL A 59 0.76 -1.65 -13.14
CA VAL A 59 1.03 -2.00 -11.74
C VAL A 59 0.68 -3.44 -11.42
N LYS A 60 1.29 -3.99 -10.36
CA LYS A 60 0.93 -5.33 -9.88
C LYS A 60 -0.50 -5.34 -9.34
N VAL A 61 -1.25 -6.41 -9.63
CA VAL A 61 -2.64 -6.59 -9.19
C VAL A 61 -2.83 -6.39 -7.67
N THR A 62 -1.88 -6.82 -6.84
CA THR A 62 -1.96 -6.65 -5.38
C THR A 62 -1.80 -5.19 -4.94
N SER A 63 -0.91 -4.44 -5.59
CA SER A 63 -0.76 -3.00 -5.36
C SER A 63 -1.97 -2.23 -5.85
N PHE A 64 -2.54 -2.64 -7.00
CA PHE A 64 -3.76 -2.08 -7.56
C PHE A 64 -4.95 -2.26 -6.61
N ILE A 65 -5.20 -3.49 -6.15
CA ILE A 65 -6.27 -3.81 -5.19
C ILE A 65 -6.10 -2.97 -3.90
N ARG A 66 -4.87 -2.89 -3.37
CA ARG A 66 -4.60 -2.09 -2.16
C ARG A 66 -4.92 -0.62 -2.37
N ALA A 67 -4.49 -0.03 -3.50
CA ALA A 67 -4.73 1.37 -3.79
C ALA A 67 -6.23 1.66 -3.95
N ALA A 68 -6.93 0.84 -4.74
CA ALA A 68 -8.38 0.97 -4.94
C ALA A 68 -9.16 0.83 -3.62
N ALA A 69 -8.77 -0.09 -2.74
CA ALA A 69 -9.42 -0.25 -1.44
C ALA A 69 -9.21 0.97 -0.51
N LEU A 70 -8.02 1.58 -0.54
CA LEU A 70 -7.73 2.79 0.23
C LEU A 70 -8.47 4.01 -0.34
N GLU A 71 -8.58 4.12 -1.66
CA GLU A 71 -9.34 5.18 -2.31
C GLU A 71 -10.84 5.05 -2.01
N ALA A 72 -11.41 3.85 -2.10
CA ALA A 72 -12.82 3.60 -1.80
C ALA A 72 -13.21 3.93 -0.35
N THR A 73 -12.25 3.92 0.58
CA THR A 73 -12.46 4.30 1.99
C THR A 73 -12.24 5.78 2.25
N SER A 74 -11.75 6.54 1.25
CA SER A 74 -11.56 7.97 1.39
C SER A 74 -12.91 8.68 1.34
N PRO A 75 -13.30 9.42 2.39
CA PRO A 75 -14.57 10.15 2.38
C PRO A 75 -14.52 11.21 1.29
N VAL A 76 -15.58 11.27 0.47
CA VAL A 76 -15.72 12.33 -0.53
C VAL A 76 -15.76 13.68 0.19
N ASP A 77 -14.83 14.57 -0.16
CA ASP A 77 -14.85 15.95 0.31
C ASP A 77 -15.99 16.71 -0.37
N ARG A 78 -17.12 16.76 0.33
CA ARG A 78 -18.34 17.43 -0.15
C ARG A 78 -18.18 18.94 -0.28
N VAL A 79 -17.24 19.53 0.45
CA VAL A 79 -16.98 20.99 0.38
C VAL A 79 -16.25 21.29 -0.92
N ALA A 80 -15.12 20.60 -1.17
CA ALA A 80 -14.38 20.74 -2.42
C ALA A 80 -15.25 20.41 -3.65
N LEU A 81 -16.09 19.37 -3.56
CA LEU A 81 -17.04 19.03 -4.62
C LEU A 81 -18.07 20.14 -4.86
N GLY A 82 -18.58 20.76 -3.78
CA GLY A 82 -19.52 21.87 -3.88
C GLY A 82 -18.89 23.13 -4.48
N GLU A 83 -17.63 23.40 -4.18
CA GLU A 83 -16.88 24.51 -4.79
C GLU A 83 -16.67 24.28 -6.29
N LEU A 84 -16.25 23.07 -6.68
CA LEU A 84 -16.08 22.70 -8.09
C LEU A 84 -17.39 22.82 -8.88
N ALA A 85 -18.51 22.36 -8.30
CA ALA A 85 -19.81 22.44 -8.94
C ALA A 85 -20.24 23.88 -9.21
N ARG A 86 -20.02 24.79 -8.25
CA ARG A 86 -20.32 26.22 -8.41
C ARG A 86 -19.44 26.90 -9.44
N ASP A 87 -18.14 26.58 -9.47
CA ASP A 87 -17.22 27.10 -10.49
C ASP A 87 -17.63 26.65 -11.90
N LEU A 88 -18.03 25.38 -12.06
CA LEU A 88 -18.56 24.87 -13.33
C LEU A 88 -19.85 25.59 -13.75
N GLU A 89 -20.77 25.83 -12.82
CA GLU A 89 -22.01 26.57 -13.07
C GLU A 89 -21.72 28.01 -13.55
N GLN A 90 -20.81 28.71 -12.88
CA GLN A 90 -20.40 30.06 -13.26
C GLN A 90 -19.77 30.09 -14.66
N ARG A 91 -18.88 29.16 -14.97
CA ARG A 91 -18.25 29.07 -16.30
C ARG A 91 -19.27 28.73 -17.39
N ALA A 92 -20.19 27.82 -17.13
CA ALA A 92 -21.26 27.48 -18.06
C ALA A 92 -22.17 28.69 -18.33
N HIS A 93 -22.46 29.49 -17.30
CA HIS A 93 -23.23 30.73 -17.44
C HIS A 93 -22.51 31.74 -18.33
N LEU A 94 -21.21 31.98 -18.10
CA LEU A 94 -20.39 32.89 -18.90
C LEU A 94 -20.31 32.46 -20.38
N VAL A 95 -20.14 31.16 -20.64
CA VAL A 95 -20.13 30.62 -22.01
C VAL A 95 -21.49 30.85 -22.69
N THR A 96 -22.59 30.64 -21.95
CA THR A 96 -23.94 30.85 -22.47
C THR A 96 -24.18 32.33 -22.80
N GLU A 97 -23.79 33.25 -21.93
CA GLU A 97 -23.85 34.69 -22.19
C GLU A 97 -23.02 35.07 -23.42
N PHE A 98 -21.81 34.54 -23.56
CA PHE A 98 -20.97 34.82 -24.72
C PHE A 98 -21.59 34.34 -26.04
N VAL A 99 -22.16 33.13 -26.05
CA VAL A 99 -22.83 32.57 -27.24
C VAL A 99 -24.09 33.34 -27.61
N THR A 100 -24.88 33.77 -26.61
CA THR A 100 -26.14 34.50 -26.84
C THR A 100 -25.97 35.97 -27.19
N ARG A 101 -24.85 36.60 -26.81
CA ARG A 101 -24.52 38.00 -27.16
C ARG A 101 -23.77 38.13 -28.49
N GLY A 102 -23.23 37.03 -29.01
CA GLY A 102 -22.52 36.95 -30.29
C GLY A 102 -23.39 36.54 -31.49
N ALA A 103 -24.68 36.27 -31.27
CA ALA A 103 -25.70 36.01 -32.30
C ALA A 103 -26.62 37.23 -32.45
#